data_AF-A0A3N7GYK7-F1
#
_entry.id   AF-A0A3N7GYK7-F1
#
_cell.length_a   1.000
_cell.length_b   1.000
_cell.length_c   1.000
_cell.angle_alpha   90.00
_cell.angle_beta   90.00
_cell.angle_gamma   90.00
#
_symmetry.space_group_name_H-M   'P 1'
#
loop_
_entity.id
_entity.type
_entity.pdbx_description
1 polymer ?
#
loop_
_entity_poly.entity_id
_entity_poly.type
_entity_poly.pdbx_seq_one_letter_code
_entity_poly.pdbx_strand_id
1 'polypeptide(L)'
;MALQWMILTYVVAAEAAIAALLTLPSPKLLKDRLVSLISLLLQPALFIVPFAGFQLLDIYWKNEHRLMCAGENCTASERDRYEKSIYKAQRNVILCVSACLLYWCVYRICKYYKEIQSLEEVEKRYKNQ
;
A
#
# COMPACT_ATOMS: atom_id res chain seq x y z
N MET A 1 -19.05 0.50 -1.21
CA MET A 1 -18.23 -0.60 -0.65
C MET A 1 -17.43 -1.35 -1.71
N ALA A 2 -18.00 -2.13 -2.64
CA ALA A 2 -17.21 -2.98 -3.55
C ALA A 2 -16.23 -2.22 -4.47
N LEU A 3 -16.65 -1.08 -5.04
CA LEU A 3 -15.81 -0.26 -5.92
C LEU A 3 -14.54 0.26 -5.22
N GLN A 4 -14.66 0.71 -3.97
CA GLN A 4 -13.52 1.21 -3.17
C GLN A 4 -12.46 0.12 -2.96
N TRP A 5 -12.89 -1.12 -2.69
CA TRP A 5 -11.98 -2.26 -2.54
C TRP A 5 -11.33 -2.68 -3.87
N MET A 6 -12.05 -2.56 -4.99
CA MET A 6 -11.45 -2.79 -6.31
C MET A 6 -10.37 -1.76 -6.63
N ILE A 7 -10.66 -0.47 -6.44
CA ILE A 7 -9.69 0.61 -6.67
C ILE A 7 -8.45 0.40 -5.80
N LEU A 8 -8.62 0.08 -4.51
CA LEU A 8 -7.50 -0.18 -3.61
C LEU A 8 -6.66 -1.38 -4.06
N THR A 9 -7.29 -2.44 -4.58
CA THR A 9 -6.56 -3.61 -5.12
C THR A 9 -5.74 -3.25 -6.35
N TYR A 10 -6.28 -2.43 -7.26
CA TYR A 10 -5.53 -1.95 -8.42
C TYR A 10 -4.34 -1.07 -8.01
N VAL A 11 -4.53 -0.21 -7.01
CA VAL A 11 -3.45 0.62 -6.48
C VAL A 11 -2.35 -0.26 -5.87
N VAL A 12 -2.70 -1.22 -5.02
CA VAL A 12 -1.75 -2.17 -4.44
C VAL A 12 -0.99 -2.96 -5.52
N ALA A 13 -1.70 -3.40 -6.57
CA ALA A 13 -1.07 -4.09 -7.70
C ALA A 13 -0.09 -3.19 -8.46
N ALA A 14 -0.44 -1.91 -8.68
CA ALA A 14 0.43 -0.94 -9.31
C ALA A 14 1.67 -0.65 -8.44
N GLU A 15 1.50 -0.47 -7.13
CA GLU A 15 2.62 -0.29 -6.19
C GLU A 15 3.54 -1.52 -6.15
N ALA A 16 2.98 -2.72 -6.13
CA ALA A 16 3.75 -3.96 -6.20
C ALA A 16 4.53 -4.08 -7.52
N ALA A 17 3.93 -3.71 -8.65
CA ALA A 17 4.60 -3.68 -9.94
C ALA A 17 5.75 -2.65 -9.97
N ILE A 18 5.56 -1.48 -9.36
CA ILE A 18 6.62 -0.46 -9.20
C ILE A 18 7.75 -0.99 -8.32
N ALA A 19 7.43 -1.64 -7.20
CA ALA A 19 8.43 -2.25 -6.31
C ALA A 19 9.21 -3.37 -7.02
N ALA A 20 8.54 -4.20 -7.82
CA ALA A 20 9.17 -5.22 -8.65
C ALA A 20 10.09 -4.59 -9.73
N LEU A 21 9.64 -3.52 -10.39
CA LEU A 21 10.43 -2.81 -11.38
C LEU A 21 11.68 -2.15 -10.78
N LEU A 22 11.57 -1.62 -9.55
CA LEU A 22 12.68 -1.01 -8.82
C LEU A 22 13.69 -2.05 -8.31
N THR A 23 13.25 -3.26 -7.96
CA THR A 23 14.12 -4.35 -7.49
C THR A 23 14.88 -5.03 -8.62
N LEU A 24 14.39 -4.97 -9.87
CA LEU A 24 15.12 -5.49 -11.02
C LEU A 24 16.39 -4.66 -11.33
N PRO A 25 17.52 -5.32 -11.66
CA PRO A 25 18.76 -4.65 -12.04
C PRO A 25 18.64 -4.04 -13.45
N SER A 26 18.03 -2.87 -13.56
CA SER A 26 17.94 -2.07 -14.78
C SER A 26 19.11 -1.08 -14.94
N PRO A 27 19.46 -0.66 -16.18
CA PRO A 27 20.57 0.26 -16.44
C PRO A 27 20.34 1.64 -15.82
N LYS A 28 21.43 2.27 -15.33
CA LYS A 28 21.42 3.49 -14.49
C LYS A 28 20.54 4.63 -15.03
N LEU A 29 20.62 4.92 -16.34
CA LEU A 29 19.84 6.00 -16.97
C LEU A 29 18.32 5.78 -16.94
N LEU A 30 17.86 4.52 -17.03
CA LEU A 30 16.44 4.21 -16.92
C LEU A 30 15.97 4.33 -15.48
N LYS A 31 16.81 3.94 -14.51
CA LYS A 31 16.49 4.05 -13.09
C LYS A 31 16.31 5.51 -12.66
N ASP A 32 17.17 6.42 -13.09
CA ASP A 32 17.05 7.84 -12.70
C ASP A 32 15.74 8.46 -13.21
N ARG A 33 15.38 8.17 -14.47
CA ARG A 33 14.13 8.67 -15.06
C ARG A 33 12.90 8.05 -14.40
N LEU A 34 12.95 6.75 -14.09
CA LEU A 34 11.89 6.06 -13.36
C LEU A 34 11.74 6.58 -11.93
N VAL A 35 12.82 6.78 -11.18
CA VAL A 35 12.78 7.29 -9.81
C VAL A 35 12.22 8.71 -9.78
N SER A 36 12.55 9.55 -10.76
CA SER A 36 11.98 10.89 -10.89
C SER A 36 10.47 10.83 -11.13
N LEU A 37 10.01 9.98 -12.06
CA LEU A 37 8.59 9.81 -12.36
C LEU A 37 7.82 9.22 -11.18
N ILE A 38 8.38 8.19 -10.54
CA ILE A 38 7.78 7.54 -9.36
C ILE A 38 7.72 8.53 -8.21
N SER A 39 8.75 9.32 -7.94
CA SER A 39 8.70 10.35 -6.89
C SER A 39 7.61 11.39 -7.12
N LEU A 40 7.35 11.76 -8.38
CA LEU A 40 6.28 12.70 -8.73
C LEU A 40 4.89 12.09 -8.51
N LEU A 41 4.74 10.79 -8.81
CA LEU A 41 3.51 10.02 -8.58
C LEU A 41 3.31 9.64 -7.10
N LEU A 42 4.38 9.55 -6.32
CA LEU A 42 4.34 9.15 -4.91
C LEU A 42 3.80 10.27 -4.00
N GLN A 43 3.94 11.52 -4.45
CA GLN A 43 3.44 12.71 -3.75
C GLN A 43 1.91 12.77 -3.69
N PRO A 44 1.15 12.54 -4.78
CA PRO A 44 -0.30 12.37 -4.71
C PRO A 44 -0.72 11.02 -4.07
N ALA A 45 0.14 10.00 -4.13
CA ALA A 45 -0.12 8.72 -3.46
C ALA A 45 -0.07 8.80 -1.92
N LEU A 46 0.36 9.91 -1.31
CA LEU A 46 0.18 10.16 0.14
C LEU A 46 -1.29 10.03 0.57
N PHE A 47 -2.24 10.24 -0.34
CA PHE A 47 -3.67 10.12 -0.07
C PHE A 47 -4.10 8.67 0.22
N ILE A 48 -3.32 7.65 -0.16
CA ILE A 48 -3.58 6.25 0.18
C ILE A 48 -3.52 6.00 1.69
N VAL A 49 -2.62 6.67 2.41
CA VAL A 49 -2.45 6.46 3.86
C VAL A 49 -3.69 6.90 4.66
N PRO A 50 -4.21 8.13 4.54
CA PRO A 50 -5.44 8.52 5.23
C PRO A 50 -6.66 7.75 4.69
N PHE A 51 -6.69 7.37 3.41
CA PHE A 51 -7.77 6.57 2.84
C PHE A 51 -7.82 5.15 3.44
N ALA A 52 -6.66 4.48 3.57
CA ALA A 52 -6.53 3.19 4.24
C ALA A 52 -6.90 3.30 5.73
N GLY A 53 -6.49 4.37 6.40
CA GLY A 53 -6.89 4.66 7.78
C GLY A 53 -8.41 4.79 7.95
N PHE A 54 -9.08 5.51 7.05
CA PHE A 54 -10.53 5.63 7.05
C PHE A 54 -11.23 4.28 6.81
N GLN A 55 -10.72 3.45 5.90
CA GLN A 55 -11.27 2.11 5.66
C GLN A 55 -11.07 1.15 6.83
N LEU A 56 -9.93 1.22 7.53
CA LEU A 56 -9.70 0.45 8.75
C LEU A 56 -10.67 0.88 9.85
N LEU A 57 -10.91 2.18 10.00
CA LEU A 57 -11.88 2.70 10.97
C LEU A 57 -13.31 2.27 10.63
N ASP A 58 -13.69 2.29 9.34
CA ASP A 58 -14.99 1.79 8.87
C ASP A 58 -15.17 0.28 9.13
N ILE A 59 -14.11 -0.52 8.97
CA ILE A 59 -14.13 -1.95 9.35
C ILE A 59 -14.26 -2.12 10.86
N TYR A 60 -13.49 -1.37 11.63
CA TYR A 60 -13.52 -1.42 13.10
C TYR A 60 -14.91 -1.07 13.63
N TRP A 61 -15.48 0.03 13.13
CA TRP A 61 -16.83 0.48 13.48
C TRP A 61 -17.90 -0.56 13.12
N LYS A 62 -17.79 -1.17 11.93
CA LYS A 62 -18.69 -2.27 11.52
C LYS A 62 -18.53 -3.54 12.33
N ASN A 63 -17.36 -3.78 12.92
CA ASN A 63 -17.14 -4.92 13.81
C ASN A 63 -17.76 -4.66 15.19
N GLU A 64 -17.59 -3.45 15.72
CA GLU A 64 -18.10 -3.04 17.03
C GLU A 64 -19.63 -3.00 17.09
N HIS A 65 -20.29 -2.47 16.04
CA HIS A 65 -21.76 -2.42 15.97
C HIS A 65 -22.40 -3.69 15.40
N ARG A 66 -21.62 -4.76 15.25
CA ARG A 66 -22.18 -6.03 14.81
C ARG A 66 -22.76 -6.77 16.00
N LEU A 67 -24.07 -7.04 15.94
CA LEU A 67 -24.72 -7.93 16.89
C LEU A 67 -24.03 -9.30 16.84
N MET A 68 -23.24 -9.59 17.86
CA MET A 68 -22.62 -10.89 18.10
C MET A 68 -23.73 -11.86 18.48
N CYS A 69 -23.86 -12.94 17.73
CA CYS A 69 -24.76 -14.04 18.05
C CYS A 69 -24.17 -14.82 19.23
N ALA A 70 -24.35 -14.32 20.46
CA ALA A 70 -23.77 -14.88 21.68
C ALA A 70 -24.73 -15.80 22.47
N GLY A 71 -25.94 -16.07 21.94
CA GLY A 71 -26.97 -16.88 22.61
C GLY A 71 -27.14 -18.29 22.01
N GLU A 72 -27.66 -19.22 22.82
CA GLU A 72 -27.96 -20.63 22.46
C GLU A 72 -28.87 -20.82 21.24
N ASN A 73 -29.57 -19.78 20.78
CA ASN A 73 -30.55 -19.86 19.70
C ASN A 73 -30.02 -19.47 18.31
N CYS A 74 -28.70 -19.32 18.11
CA CYS A 74 -28.18 -18.92 16.80
C CYS A 74 -28.22 -20.10 15.80
N THR A 75 -28.89 -19.91 14.66
CA THR A 75 -28.98 -20.96 13.63
C THR A 75 -27.64 -21.17 12.91
N ALA A 76 -27.34 -22.40 12.48
CA ALA A 76 -26.06 -22.73 11.82
C ALA A 76 -25.76 -21.87 10.56
N SER A 77 -26.81 -21.41 9.87
CA SER A 77 -26.73 -20.48 8.74
C SER A 77 -26.25 -19.07 9.13
N GLU A 78 -26.56 -18.62 10.33
CA GLU A 78 -26.15 -17.31 10.84
C GLU A 78 -24.67 -17.30 11.28
N ARG A 79 -24.19 -18.43 11.83
CA ARG A 79 -22.77 -18.62 12.16
C ARG A 79 -21.89 -18.64 10.90
N ASP A 80 -22.28 -19.37 9.85
CA ASP A 80 -21.56 -19.38 8.56
C ASP A 80 -21.54 -17.99 7.90
N ARG A 81 -22.65 -17.25 7.98
CA ARG A 81 -22.71 -15.87 7.48
C ARG A 81 -21.80 -14.93 8.27
N TYR A 82 -21.68 -15.13 9.58
CA TYR A 82 -20.81 -14.37 10.47
C TYR A 82 -19.32 -14.64 10.16
N GLU A 83 -18.93 -15.90 10.03
CA GLU A 83 -17.55 -16.28 9.68
C GLU A 83 -17.15 -15.73 8.30
N LYS A 84 -17.99 -15.88 7.28
CA LYS A 84 -17.73 -15.33 5.93
C LYS A 84 -17.46 -13.83 5.94
N SER A 85 -18.19 -13.08 6.75
CA SER A 85 -17.96 -11.63 6.91
C SER A 85 -16.71 -11.28 7.71
N ILE A 86 -16.33 -12.08 8.70
CA ILE A 86 -15.05 -11.92 9.43
C ILE A 86 -13.89 -12.13 8.46
N TYR A 87 -13.90 -13.21 7.69
CA TYR A 87 -12.88 -13.48 6.67
C TYR A 87 -12.80 -12.35 5.63
N LYS A 88 -13.95 -11.79 5.23
CA LYS A 88 -13.99 -10.65 4.32
C LYS A 88 -13.35 -9.39 4.93
N ALA A 89 -13.60 -9.13 6.22
CA ALA A 89 -13.00 -8.01 6.95
C ALA A 89 -11.49 -8.20 7.13
N GLN A 90 -11.03 -9.38 7.55
CA GLN A 90 -9.61 -9.69 7.68
C GLN A 90 -8.85 -9.51 6.37
N ARG A 91 -9.38 -10.05 5.26
CA ARG A 91 -8.78 -9.86 3.93
C ARG A 91 -8.60 -8.38 3.58
N ASN A 92 -9.61 -7.59 3.89
CA ASN A 92 -9.62 -6.16 3.63
C ASN A 92 -8.63 -5.39 4.53
N VAL A 93 -8.45 -5.80 5.78
CA VAL A 93 -7.41 -5.27 6.68
C VAL A 93 -6.02 -5.58 6.14
N ILE A 94 -5.76 -6.83 5.76
CA ILE A 94 -4.48 -7.25 5.17
C ILE A 94 -4.18 -6.42 3.92
N LEU A 95 -5.18 -6.17 3.08
CA LEU A 95 -5.03 -5.34 1.88
C LEU A 95 -4.61 -3.90 2.22
N CYS A 96 -5.25 -3.27 3.23
CA CYS A 96 -4.89 -1.92 3.68
C CYS A 96 -3.47 -1.87 4.26
N VAL A 97 -3.10 -2.84 5.11
CA VAL A 97 -1.75 -2.92 5.68
C VAL A 97 -0.70 -3.11 4.59
N SER A 98 -0.97 -3.98 3.62
CA SER A 98 -0.06 -4.23 2.50
C SER A 98 0.16 -2.98 1.63
N ALA A 99 -0.89 -2.19 1.37
CA ALA A 99 -0.79 -0.91 0.66
C ALA A 99 0.15 0.05 1.41
N CYS A 100 -0.07 0.26 2.71
CA CYS A 100 0.76 1.15 3.52
C CYS A 100 2.23 0.69 3.55
N LEU A 101 2.47 -0.62 3.68
CA LEU A 101 3.83 -1.18 3.69
C LEU A 101 4.53 -1.02 2.34
N LEU A 102 3.86 -1.34 1.22
CA LEU A 102 4.42 -1.19 -0.11
C LEU A 102 4.72 0.27 -0.44
N TYR A 103 3.79 1.18 -0.14
CA TYR A 103 4.00 2.62 -0.24
C TYR A 103 5.26 3.06 0.53
N TRP A 104 5.41 2.62 1.79
CA TRP A 104 6.57 2.94 2.61
C TRP A 104 7.87 2.40 2.02
N CYS A 105 7.88 1.15 1.54
CA CYS A 105 9.03 0.54 0.88
C CYS A 105 9.45 1.33 -0.37
N VAL A 106 8.49 1.66 -1.25
CA VAL A 106 8.76 2.45 -2.46
C VAL A 106 9.29 3.83 -2.10
N TYR A 107 8.68 4.50 -1.11
CA TYR A 107 9.15 5.80 -0.61
C TYR A 107 10.60 5.75 -0.13
N ARG A 108 10.96 4.75 0.67
CA ARG A 108 12.33 4.58 1.16
C ARG A 108 13.30 4.35 0.01
N ILE A 109 12.98 3.46 -0.93
CA ILE A 109 13.83 3.17 -2.09
C ILE A 109 14.05 4.45 -2.92
N CYS A 110 13.00 5.20 -3.22
CA CYS A 110 13.11 6.45 -3.97
C CYS A 110 13.97 7.50 -3.25
N LYS A 111 13.83 7.63 -1.92
CA LYS A 111 14.64 8.55 -1.12
C LYS A 111 16.12 8.17 -1.18
N TYR A 112 16.44 6.89 -0.97
CA TYR A 112 17.82 6.40 -1.04
C TYR A 112 18.43 6.62 -2.43
N TYR A 113 17.67 6.37 -3.49
CA TYR A 113 18.16 6.57 -4.86
C TYR A 113 18.52 8.02 -5.15
N LYS A 114 17.66 8.97 -4.72
CA LYS A 114 17.93 10.41 -4.85
C LYS A 114 19.18 10.84 -4.07
N GLU A 115 19.35 10.28 -2.88
CA GLU A 115 20.52 10.57 -2.04
C GLU A 115 21.81 10.06 -2.70
N ILE A 116 21.81 8.84 -3.23
CA ILE A 116 22.93 8.27 -4.00
C ILE A 116 23.26 9.14 -5.22
N GLN A 117 22.25 9.56 -6.00
CA GLN A 117 22.47 10.42 -7.17
C GLN A 117 23.12 11.75 -6.77
N SER A 118 22.65 12.37 -5.69
CA SER A 118 23.24 13.63 -5.19
C SER A 118 24.70 13.47 -4.76
N LEU A 119 25.05 12.32 -4.19
CA LEU A 119 26.42 11.99 -3.79
C LEU A 119 27.31 11.73 -5.02
N GLU A 120 26.83 11.00 -6.03
CA GLU A 120 27.56 10.80 -7.30
C GLU A 120 27.82 12.14 -8.03
N GLU A 121 26.86 13.08 -8.02
CA GLU A 121 27.02 14.41 -8.60
C GLU A 121 28.06 15.25 -7.86
N VAL A 122 28.09 15.18 -6.52
CA VAL A 122 29.10 15.84 -5.70
C VAL A 122 30.49 15.27 -5.97
N GLU A 123 30.63 13.94 -6.03
CA GLU A 123 31.91 13.28 -6.34
C GLU A 123 32.45 13.70 -7.71
N LYS A 124 31.59 13.76 -8.74
CA LYS A 124 31.99 14.22 -10.08
C LYS A 124 32.48 15.67 -10.07
N ARG A 125 31.85 16.55 -9.28
CA ARG A 125 32.31 17.94 -9.14
C ARG A 125 33.69 18.03 -8.50
N TYR A 126 33.96 17.23 -7.47
CA TYR A 126 35.28 17.17 -6.85
C TYR A 126 36.37 16.59 -7.76
N LYS A 127 36.03 15.63 -8.63
CA LYS A 127 36.99 15.04 -9.60
C LYS A 127 37.31 15.94 -10.79
N ASN A 128 36.42 16.87 -11.13
CA ASN A 128 36.60 17.80 -12.24
C ASN A 128 37.30 19.11 -11.84
N GLN A 129 37.65 19.26 -10.56
CA GLN A 129 38.35 20.42 -9.99
C GLN A 129 39.78 20.02 -9.63
#